data_AF-A0A7V4AKQ0-F1
#
_entry.id   AF-A0A7V4AKQ0-F1
#
_cell.length_a   1.000
_cell.length_b   1.000
_cell.length_c   1.000
_cell.angle_alpha   90.00
_cell.angle_beta   90.00
_cell.angle_gamma   90.00
#
_symmetry.space_group_name_H-M   'P 1'
#
loop_
_entity.id
_entity.type
_entity.pdbx_description
1 polymer ?
#
loop_
_entity_poly.entity_id
_entity_poly.type
_entity_poly.pdbx_seq_one_letter_code
_entity_poly.pdbx_strand_id
1 'polypeptide(L)'
;PSNVLEAEAFAELFDGFSIGSNDLTQLALGLDRDSERVATLFDERRPTVQALAAMLIEKAHAKGKKVGICGQAPSDYPEFAAFLVEKGIDSLSLNPDALLRTVKKVAELEAALGLVG
;
A
#
# COMPACT_ATOMS: atom_id res chain seq x y z
N PRO A 1 0.88 -8.90 -10.49
CA PRO A 1 2.01 -8.67 -9.55
C PRO A 1 3.41 -8.56 -10.21
N SER A 2 3.57 -8.70 -11.53
CA SER A 2 4.87 -8.59 -12.22
C SER A 2 5.56 -7.25 -12.00
N ASN A 3 4.82 -6.15 -12.01
CA ASN A 3 5.31 -4.79 -11.71
C ASN A 3 6.02 -4.66 -10.34
N VAL A 4 5.61 -5.43 -9.33
CA VAL A 4 6.29 -5.48 -8.02
C VAL A 4 7.58 -6.30 -8.11
N LEU A 5 7.53 -7.44 -8.80
CA LEU A 5 8.67 -8.33 -8.94
C LEU A 5 9.81 -7.68 -9.75
N GLU A 6 9.44 -6.95 -10.80
CA GLU A 6 10.32 -6.28 -11.74
C GLU A 6 10.44 -4.76 -11.47
N ALA A 7 10.11 -4.32 -10.26
CA ALA A 7 10.03 -2.90 -9.91
C ALA A 7 11.32 -2.12 -10.25
N GLU A 8 12.49 -2.72 -10.05
CA GLU A 8 13.77 -2.08 -10.39
C GLU A 8 13.92 -1.78 -11.88
N ALA A 9 13.46 -2.68 -12.76
CA ALA A 9 13.51 -2.46 -14.21
C ALA A 9 12.52 -1.37 -14.64
N PHE A 10 11.33 -1.37 -14.04
CA PHE A 10 10.34 -0.32 -14.29
C PHE A 10 10.78 1.04 -13.73
N ALA A 11 11.54 1.07 -12.63
CA ALA A 11 12.07 2.30 -12.05
C ALA A 11 13.05 3.03 -12.99
N GLU A 12 13.73 2.32 -13.89
CA GLU A 12 14.57 2.96 -14.92
C GLU A 12 13.74 3.75 -15.94
N LEU A 13 12.43 3.45 -16.05
CA LEU A 13 11.53 4.04 -17.05
C LEU A 13 10.57 5.09 -16.48
N PHE A 14 10.27 5.01 -15.18
CA PHE A 14 9.23 5.83 -14.54
C PHE A 14 9.77 6.61 -13.33
N ASP A 15 9.07 7.67 -12.95
CA ASP A 15 9.46 8.56 -11.85
C ASP A 15 9.00 8.08 -10.47
N GLY A 16 8.12 7.07 -10.43
CA GLY A 16 7.55 6.56 -9.20
C GLY A 16 6.50 5.49 -9.45
N PHE A 17 5.92 5.01 -8.35
CA PHE A 17 4.89 3.97 -8.36
C PHE A 17 3.66 4.42 -7.58
N SER A 18 2.50 3.90 -7.97
CA SER A 18 1.27 3.98 -7.19
C SER A 18 0.69 2.59 -7.03
N ILE A 19 0.56 2.13 -5.79
CA ILE A 19 -0.04 0.83 -5.47
C ILE A 19 -1.56 0.94 -5.65
N GLY A 20 -2.14 0.12 -6.52
CA GLY A 20 -3.58 -0.12 -6.53
C GLY A 20 -3.92 -1.27 -5.59
N SER A 21 -4.41 -0.97 -4.40
CA SER A 21 -4.65 -1.97 -3.34
C SER A 21 -5.58 -3.11 -3.77
N ASN A 22 -6.70 -2.78 -4.43
CA ASN A 22 -7.66 -3.78 -4.88
C ASN A 22 -7.05 -4.74 -5.92
N ASP A 23 -6.37 -4.22 -6.94
CA ASP A 23 -5.80 -5.04 -8.01
C ASP A 23 -4.58 -5.83 -7.53
N LEU A 24 -3.78 -5.24 -6.62
CA LEU A 24 -2.70 -5.96 -5.96
C LEU A 24 -3.26 -7.16 -5.20
N THR A 25 -4.34 -6.99 -4.45
CA THR A 25 -4.99 -8.07 -3.68
C THR A 25 -5.54 -9.16 -4.59
N GLN A 26 -6.28 -8.79 -5.63
CA GLN A 26 -6.81 -9.72 -6.63
C GLN A 26 -5.71 -10.59 -7.24
N LEU A 27 -4.61 -9.98 -7.68
CA LEU A 27 -3.51 -10.69 -8.32
C LEU A 27 -2.62 -11.44 -7.33
N ALA A 28 -2.45 -10.94 -6.10
CA ALA A 28 -1.66 -11.59 -5.07
C ALA A 28 -2.33 -12.85 -4.53
N LEU A 29 -3.66 -12.82 -4.41
CA LEU A 29 -4.45 -13.92 -3.85
C LEU A 29 -4.99 -14.86 -4.93
N GLY A 30 -4.92 -14.47 -6.21
CA GLY A 30 -5.51 -15.22 -7.33
C GLY A 30 -7.03 -15.26 -7.26
N LEU A 31 -7.65 -14.17 -6.78
CA LEU A 31 -9.09 -14.08 -6.54
C LEU A 31 -9.73 -13.06 -7.47
N ASP A 32 -10.88 -13.41 -8.02
CA ASP A 32 -11.76 -12.45 -8.67
C ASP A 32 -12.67 -11.80 -7.62
N ARG A 33 -12.53 -10.49 -7.39
CA ARG A 33 -13.29 -9.77 -6.37
C ARG A 33 -14.78 -9.67 -6.69
N ASP A 34 -15.14 -9.76 -7.98
CA ASP A 34 -16.53 -9.66 -8.43
C ASP A 34 -17.24 -11.03 -8.37
N SER A 35 -16.51 -12.11 -8.07
CA SER A 35 -17.07 -13.43 -7.87
C SER A 35 -17.59 -13.59 -6.44
N GLU A 36 -18.92 -13.62 -6.28
CA GLU A 36 -19.62 -13.83 -5.00
C GLU A 36 -19.10 -15.03 -4.19
N ARG A 37 -18.63 -16.09 -4.87
CA ARG A 37 -18.13 -17.32 -4.23
C ARG A 37 -16.84 -17.12 -3.43
N VAL A 38 -16.03 -16.14 -3.79
CA VAL A 38 -14.70 -15.91 -3.20
C VAL A 38 -14.51 -14.50 -2.66
N ALA A 39 -15.52 -13.62 -2.80
CA ALA A 39 -15.49 -12.26 -2.28
C ALA A 39 -15.17 -12.20 -0.78
N THR A 40 -15.62 -13.19 0.01
CA THR A 40 -15.31 -13.28 1.45
C THR A 40 -13.83 -13.58 1.75
N LEU A 41 -13.06 -14.04 0.77
CA LEU A 41 -11.62 -14.30 0.87
C LEU A 41 -10.79 -13.09 0.44
N PHE A 42 -11.42 -12.06 -0.12
CA PHE A 42 -10.78 -10.83 -0.54
C PHE A 42 -10.49 -9.95 0.68
N ASP A 43 -9.25 -10.01 1.16
CA ASP A 43 -8.79 -9.20 2.29
C ASP A 43 -7.42 -8.61 1.97
N GLU A 44 -7.38 -7.29 1.87
CA GLU A 44 -6.20 -6.51 1.49
C GLU A 44 -5.15 -6.49 2.62
N ARG A 45 -5.52 -6.89 3.83
CA ARG A 45 -4.62 -6.97 4.99
C ARG A 45 -3.87 -8.31 5.04
N ARG A 46 -4.10 -9.21 4.09
CA ARG A 46 -3.42 -10.51 4.09
C ARG A 46 -1.90 -10.32 4.02
N PRO A 47 -1.13 -11.17 4.72
CA PRO A 47 0.33 -11.06 4.75
C PRO A 47 0.97 -11.04 3.35
N THR A 48 0.42 -11.77 2.39
CA THR A 48 0.90 -11.76 0.99
C THR A 48 0.78 -10.38 0.34
N VAL A 49 -0.33 -9.66 0.58
CA VAL A 49 -0.56 -8.32 0.02
C VAL A 49 0.38 -7.31 0.67
N GLN A 50 0.49 -7.35 2.00
CA GLN A 50 1.41 -6.52 2.76
C GLN A 50 2.87 -6.75 2.34
N ALA A 51 3.29 -8.00 2.15
CA ALA A 51 4.64 -8.34 1.71
C ALA A 51 4.96 -7.80 0.30
N LEU A 52 4.01 -7.87 -0.63
CA LEU A 52 4.20 -7.29 -1.96
C LEU A 52 4.24 -5.75 -1.93
N ALA A 53 3.39 -5.12 -1.12
CA ALA A 53 3.45 -3.67 -0.93
C ALA A 53 4.80 -3.23 -0.37
N ALA A 54 5.28 -3.90 0.69
CA ALA A 54 6.60 -3.63 1.28
C ALA A 54 7.74 -3.85 0.29
N MET A 55 7.69 -4.94 -0.50
CA MET A 55 8.70 -5.23 -1.52
C MET A 55 8.76 -4.15 -2.60
N LEU A 56 7.60 -3.63 -3.04
CA LEU A 56 7.58 -2.56 -4.03
C LEU A 56 8.20 -1.29 -3.46
N ILE A 57 7.84 -0.92 -2.22
CA ILE A 57 8.37 0.26 -1.55
C ILE A 57 9.91 0.17 -1.46
N GLU A 58 10.42 -0.93 -0.92
CA GLU A 58 11.86 -1.18 -0.78
C GLU A 58 12.60 -1.06 -2.13
N LYS A 59 12.13 -1.78 -3.17
CA LYS A 59 12.77 -1.79 -4.49
C LYS A 59 12.72 -0.42 -5.18
N ALA A 60 11.61 0.28 -5.08
CA ALA A 60 11.47 1.62 -5.66
C ALA A 60 12.38 2.63 -4.96
N HIS A 61 12.43 2.60 -3.63
CA HIS A 61 13.32 3.48 -2.85
C HIS A 61 14.80 3.18 -3.10
N ALA A 62 15.18 1.92 -3.29
CA ALA A 62 16.55 1.55 -3.69
C ALA A 62 16.97 2.19 -5.02
N LYS A 63 16.00 2.58 -5.86
CA LYS A 63 16.20 3.32 -7.13
C LYS A 63 15.91 4.82 -7.01
N GLY A 64 15.71 5.34 -5.80
CA GLY A 64 15.38 6.74 -5.54
C GLY A 64 14.01 7.16 -6.06
N LYS A 65 13.08 6.21 -6.25
CA LYS A 65 11.72 6.47 -6.76
C LYS A 65 10.72 6.48 -5.63
N LYS A 66 9.76 7.41 -5.71
CA LYS A 66 8.68 7.53 -4.71
C LYS A 66 7.60 6.49 -4.94
N VAL A 67 6.91 6.10 -3.86
CA VAL A 67 5.77 5.19 -3.89
C VAL A 67 4.59 5.81 -3.16
N GLY A 68 3.47 5.90 -3.86
CA GLY A 68 2.16 6.18 -3.28
C GLY A 68 1.26 4.96 -3.27
N ILE A 69 0.09 5.11 -2.67
CA ILE A 69 -1.01 4.14 -2.75
C ILE A 69 -2.32 4.84 -3.09
N CYS A 70 -3.09 4.20 -3.96
CA CYS A 70 -4.49 4.48 -4.21
C CYS A 70 -5.36 3.24 -3.92
N GLY A 71 -6.65 3.47 -3.77
CA GLY A 71 -7.64 2.43 -3.48
C GLY A 71 -8.10 2.47 -2.02
N GLN A 72 -8.91 1.47 -1.66
CA GLN A 72 -9.73 1.53 -0.46
C GLN A 72 -8.97 1.11 0.79
N ALA A 73 -8.02 0.17 0.69
CA ALA A 73 -7.31 -0.38 1.85
C ALA A 73 -6.83 0.66 2.88
N PRO A 74 -6.08 1.73 2.53
CA PRO A 74 -5.60 2.70 3.53
C PRO A 74 -6.73 3.57 4.13
N SER A 75 -7.89 3.63 3.47
CA SER A 75 -9.07 4.32 3.98
C SER A 75 -9.89 3.42 4.91
N ASP A 76 -10.09 2.17 4.52
CA ASP A 76 -10.93 1.21 5.24
C ASP A 76 -10.22 0.61 6.45
N TYR A 77 -8.90 0.48 6.37
CA TYR A 77 -8.05 -0.16 7.38
C TYR A 77 -6.94 0.79 7.86
N PRO A 78 -7.17 1.59 8.93
CA PRO A 78 -6.14 2.47 9.49
C PRO A 78 -4.85 1.74 9.90
N GLU A 79 -4.94 0.45 10.27
CA GLU A 79 -3.80 -0.40 10.54
C GLU A 79 -2.97 -0.71 9.28
N PHE A 80 -3.60 -0.79 8.11
CA PHE A 80 -2.90 -0.96 6.84
C PHE A 80 -2.18 0.34 6.45
N ALA A 81 -2.82 1.49 6.65
CA ALA A 81 -2.17 2.78 6.48
C ALA A 81 -0.95 2.94 7.40
N ALA A 82 -1.10 2.58 8.68
CA ALA A 82 0.00 2.56 9.64
C ALA A 82 1.16 1.65 9.19
N PHE A 83 0.86 0.43 8.75
CA PHE A 83 1.85 -0.49 8.18
C PHE A 83 2.61 0.14 6.99
N LEU A 84 1.93 0.81 6.07
CA LEU A 84 2.59 1.45 4.92
C LEU A 84 3.52 2.58 5.36
N VAL A 85 3.14 3.35 6.38
CA VAL A 85 3.99 4.39 6.99
C VAL A 85 5.22 3.78 7.65
N GLU A 86 5.08 2.66 8.37
CA GLU A 86 6.22 1.91 8.92
C GLU A 86 7.18 1.41 7.82
N LYS A 87 6.64 1.12 6.62
CA LYS A 87 7.45 0.76 5.45
C LYS A 87 8.01 1.96 4.68
N GLY A 88 7.67 3.18 5.08
CA GLY A 88 8.23 4.41 4.52
C GLY A 88 7.51 4.94 3.28
N ILE A 89 6.24 4.58 3.06
CA ILE A 89 5.48 5.07 1.91
C ILE A 89 5.48 6.62 1.81
N ASP A 90 5.57 7.16 0.60
CA ASP A 90 5.71 8.61 0.38
C ASP A 90 4.38 9.35 0.38
N SER A 91 3.27 8.67 0.05
CA SER A 91 1.94 9.29 -0.02
C SER A 91 0.81 8.29 0.13
N LEU A 92 -0.26 8.73 0.80
CA LEU A 92 -1.51 7.99 0.98
C LEU A 92 -2.67 8.78 0.36
N SER A 93 -3.38 8.19 -0.61
CA SER A 93 -4.66 8.72 -1.08
C SER A 93 -5.81 8.13 -0.27
N LEU A 94 -6.55 8.98 0.44
CA LEU A 94 -7.61 8.58 1.37
C LEU A 94 -8.99 9.11 0.95
N ASN A 95 -10.03 8.37 1.28
CA ASN A 95 -11.40 8.85 1.15
C ASN A 95 -11.67 9.98 2.16
N PRO A 96 -12.51 10.99 1.81
CA PRO A 96 -12.75 12.14 2.68
C PRO A 96 -13.28 11.79 4.07
N ASP A 97 -14.13 10.77 4.19
CA ASP A 97 -14.66 10.27 5.47
C ASP A 97 -13.60 9.55 6.33
N ALA A 98 -12.55 9.04 5.68
CA ALA A 98 -11.43 8.34 6.30
C ALA A 98 -10.27 9.25 6.71
N LEU A 99 -10.22 10.45 6.14
CA LEU A 99 -9.08 11.35 6.28
C LEU A 99 -8.74 11.62 7.75
N LEU A 100 -9.70 12.07 8.56
CA LEU A 100 -9.44 12.48 9.95
C LEU A 100 -8.98 11.30 10.83
N ARG A 101 -9.65 10.14 10.72
CA ARG A 101 -9.32 8.95 11.52
C ARG A 101 -7.94 8.40 11.17
N THR A 102 -7.63 8.32 9.88
CA THR A 102 -6.37 7.76 9.40
C THR A 102 -5.22 8.72 9.65
N VAL A 103 -5.38 10.02 9.38
CA VAL A 103 -4.34 11.04 9.66
C VAL A 103 -3.98 11.06 11.15
N LYS A 104 -4.98 10.99 12.04
CA LYS A 104 -4.70 10.92 13.49
C LYS A 104 -3.84 9.69 13.83
N LYS A 105 -4.21 8.52 13.31
CA LYS A 105 -3.49 7.27 13.57
C LYS A 105 -2.05 7.30 13.02
N VAL A 106 -1.88 7.85 11.81
CA VAL A 106 -0.58 8.02 11.17
C VAL A 106 0.29 8.99 11.97
N ALA A 107 -0.24 10.15 12.37
CA ALA A 107 0.51 11.14 13.15
C ALA A 107 0.98 10.58 14.51
N GLU A 108 0.13 9.80 15.20
CA GLU A 108 0.52 9.11 16.44
C GLU A 108 1.67 8.13 16.22
N LEU A 109 1.64 7.38 15.11
CA LEU A 109 2.69 6.45 14.73
C LEU A 109 3.99 7.17 14.36
N GLU A 110 3.92 8.21 13.53
CA GLU A 110 5.08 8.99 13.11
C GLU A 110 5.79 9.63 14.31
N ALA A 111 5.02 10.15 15.28
CA ALA A 111 5.57 10.65 16.54
C ALA A 111 6.26 9.55 17.36
N ALA A 112 5.66 8.35 17.44
CA ALA A 112 6.27 7.21 18.13
C ALA A 112 7.55 6.71 17.45
N LEU A 113 7.64 6.82 16.12
CA LEU A 113 8.81 6.48 15.32
C LEU A 113 9.86 7.60 15.25
N GLY A 114 9.56 8.79 15.78
CA GLY A 114 10.45 9.96 15.70
C GLY A 114 10.59 10.54 14.29
N LEU A 115 9.62 10.30 13.40
CA LEU A 115 9.60 10.80 12.02
C LEU A 115 9.06 12.24 11.94
N VAL A 116 8.34 12.71 12.96
CA VAL A 116 7.82 14.07 13.06
C VAL A 116 8.48 14.74 14.26
N GLY A 117 9.30 15.75 13.97
CA GLY A 117 10.01 16.61 14.93
C GLY A 117 10.20 18.02 14.37
#